data_AF-A0A355A9B6-F1
#
_entry.id   AF-A0A355A9B6-F1
#
_cell.length_a   1.000
_cell.length_b   1.000
_cell.length_c   1.000
_cell.angle_alpha   90.00
_cell.angle_beta   90.00
_cell.angle_gamma   90.00
#
_symmetry.space_group_name_H-M   'P 1'
#
loop_
_entity.id
_entity.type
_entity.pdbx_description
1 polymer ?
#
loop_
_entity_poly.entity_id
_entity_poly.type
_entity_poly.pdbx_seq_one_letter_code
_entity_poly.pdbx_strand_id
1 'polypeptide(L)' 'NEKGSRKLDRKAYKRPSDRQTKRGVSNDKLSIMVATDRRGNPLMKIAKMGRIDADSVEKSIGSFNFLF' A
#
# COMPACT_ATOMS: atom_id res chain seq x y z
N ASN A 1 7.41 -34.34 -18.77
CA ASN A 1 6.51 -33.33 -19.37
C ASN A 1 5.38 -33.00 -18.39
N GLU A 2 5.58 -32.04 -17.47
CA GLU A 2 4.54 -31.54 -16.53
C GLU A 2 4.70 -30.04 -16.23
N LYS A 3 5.28 -29.30 -17.18
CA LYS A 3 5.46 -27.85 -17.04
C LYS A 3 4.08 -27.20 -17.00
N GLY A 4 3.67 -26.69 -15.84
CA GLY A 4 2.39 -25.99 -15.64
C GLY A 4 1.30 -26.79 -14.91
N SER A 5 1.58 -28.00 -14.40
CA SER A 5 0.63 -28.70 -13.53
C SER A 5 0.26 -27.85 -12.31
N ARG A 6 -1.03 -27.79 -11.95
CA ARG A 6 -1.51 -27.18 -10.70
C ARG A 6 -1.32 -28.09 -9.49
N LYS A 7 -1.17 -29.39 -9.73
CA LYS A 7 -0.85 -30.40 -8.73
C LYS A 7 0.65 -30.63 -8.78
N LEU A 8 1.39 -29.82 -8.03
CA LEU A 8 2.84 -29.94 -7.88
C LEU A 8 3.10 -30.43 -6.46
N ASP A 9 3.60 -31.66 -6.30
CA ASP A 9 3.96 -32.23 -5.00
C ASP A 9 5.23 -31.62 -4.38
N ARG A 10 5.83 -30.62 -5.05
CA ARG A 10 6.97 -29.88 -4.52
C ARG A 10 6.52 -28.76 -3.59
N LYS A 11 7.24 -28.60 -2.47
CA LYS A 11 7.09 -27.42 -1.61
C LYS A 11 7.34 -26.16 -2.45
N ALA A 12 6.44 -25.19 -2.34
CA ALA A 12 6.62 -23.90 -2.99
C ALA A 12 7.90 -23.24 -2.47
N TYR A 13 8.80 -22.85 -3.38
CA TYR A 13 9.98 -22.08 -3.01
C TYR A 13 9.55 -20.70 -2.52
N LYS A 14 9.71 -20.44 -1.23
CA LYS A 14 9.50 -19.11 -0.66
C LYS A 14 10.74 -18.29 -0.98
N ARG A 15 10.61 -17.33 -1.90
CA ARG A 15 11.70 -16.37 -2.16
C ARG A 15 12.09 -15.72 -0.83
N PRO A 16 13.38 -15.69 -0.46
CA PRO A 16 13.81 -14.96 0.71
C PRO A 16 13.38 -13.51 0.52
N SER A 17 12.45 -13.05 1.36
CA SER A 17 12.08 -11.65 1.48
C SER A 17 12.93 -11.03 2.58
N ASP A 18 14.24 -11.06 2.37
CA ASP A 18 15.24 -10.34 3.16
C ASP A 18 15.08 -8.81 3.01
N ARG A 19 14.31 -8.34 2.03
CA ARG A 19 13.82 -6.96 1.98
C ARG A 19 12.72 -6.71 3.01
N GLN A 20 13.14 -6.49 4.25
CA GLN A 20 12.34 -5.74 5.24
C GLN A 20 11.99 -4.33 4.70
N THR A 21 12.85 -3.77 3.85
CA THR A 21 12.67 -2.45 3.24
C THR A 21 12.69 -2.54 1.72
N LYS A 22 11.74 -1.87 1.06
CA LYS A 22 11.76 -1.71 -0.40
C LYS A 22 12.85 -0.71 -0.78
N ARG A 23 13.72 -1.08 -1.74
CA ARG A 23 14.80 -0.21 -2.24
C ARG A 23 14.23 1.16 -2.64
N GLY A 24 14.74 2.25 -2.06
CA GLY A 24 14.29 3.62 -2.32
C GLY A 24 13.18 4.15 -1.39
N VAL A 25 12.77 3.39 -0.38
CA VAL A 25 11.88 3.86 0.69
C VAL A 25 12.72 4.24 1.90
N SER A 26 12.83 5.55 2.16
CA SER A 26 13.34 6.09 3.43
C SER A 26 12.19 6.73 4.20
N ASN A 27 12.32 6.81 5.51
CA ASN A 27 11.36 7.52 6.38
C ASN A 27 11.52 9.05 6.29
N ASP A 28 12.37 9.55 5.40
CA ASP A 28 12.60 11.00 5.20
C ASP A 28 11.58 11.60 4.21
N LYS A 29 10.77 10.75 3.56
CA LYS A 29 9.78 11.19 2.56
C LYS A 29 8.43 11.41 3.23
N LEU A 30 7.71 12.46 2.85
CA LEU A 30 6.35 12.73 3.33
C LEU A 30 5.33 12.25 2.30
N SER A 31 4.40 11.38 2.71
CA SER A 31 3.24 11.00 1.89
C SER A 31 2.02 11.83 2.29
N ILE A 32 1.53 12.64 1.36
CA ILE A 32 0.33 13.47 1.52
C ILE A 32 -0.78 12.88 0.65
N MET A 33 -1.97 12.70 1.24
CA MET A 33 -3.19 12.35 0.52
C MET A 33 -3.92 13.63 0.13
N VAL A 34 -4.30 13.70 -1.14
CA VAL A 34 -5.13 14.77 -1.69
C VAL A 34 -6.38 14.13 -2.28
N ALA A 35 -7.54 14.57 -1.82
CA ALA A 35 -8.84 14.14 -2.32
C ALA A 35 -9.67 15.37 -2.67
N THR A 36 -10.56 15.25 -3.65
CA THR A 36 -11.47 16.34 -4.02
C THR A 36 -12.88 15.78 -4.00
N ASP A 37 -13.81 16.49 -3.37
CA ASP A 37 -15.22 16.10 -3.42
C ASP A 37 -15.83 16.38 -4.81
N ARG A 38 -17.07 15.91 -5.04
CA ARG A 38 -17.79 16.17 -6.30
C ARG A 38 -18.14 17.64 -6.53
N ARG A 39 -18.09 18.47 -5.47
CA ARG A 39 -18.34 19.92 -5.52
C ARG A 39 -17.06 20.71 -5.80
N GLY A 40 -15.91 20.04 -5.91
CA GLY A 40 -14.62 20.64 -6.19
C GLY A 40 -13.84 21.09 -4.95
N ASN A 41 -14.30 20.77 -3.74
CA ASN A 41 -13.59 21.13 -2.51
C ASN A 41 -12.40 20.18 -2.30
N PRO A 42 -11.16 20.70 -2.24
CA PRO A 42 -9.98 19.88 -1.98
C PRO A 42 -9.81 19.61 -0.48
N LEU A 43 -9.39 18.40 -0.17
CA LEU A 43 -8.97 17.94 1.14
C LEU A 43 -7.52 17.46 1.06
N MET A 44 -6.67 17.93 1.97
CA MET A 44 -5.28 17.52 2.06
C MET A 44 -4.96 17.03 3.47
N LYS A 45 -4.33 15.86 3.59
CA LYS A 45 -3.88 15.32 4.88
C LYS A 45 -2.60 14.53 4.74
N ILE A 46 -1.73 14.65 5.74
CA ILE A 46 -0.54 13.81 5.85
C ILE A 46 -1.00 12.38 6.17
N ALA A 47 -0.68 11.44 5.28
CA ALA A 47 -1.04 10.04 5.45
C ALA A 47 0.02 9.27 6.26
N LYS A 48 1.32 9.47 5.95
CA LYS A 48 2.43 8.79 6.62
C LYS A 48 3.80 9.38 6.22
N MET A 49 4.80 9.22 7.08
CA MET A 49 6.21 9.35 6.71
C MET A 49 6.71 8.04 6.07
N GLY A 50 7.34 8.14 4.91
CA GLY A 50 7.79 7.03 4.09
C GLY A 50 6.76 6.58 3.07
N ARG A 51 6.79 5.30 2.69
CA ARG A 51 5.84 4.73 1.72
C ARG A 51 4.48 4.52 2.37
N ILE A 52 3.44 5.00 1.69
CA ILE A 52 2.06 4.74 2.08
C ILE A 52 1.71 3.24 1.94
N ASP A 53 0.98 2.71 2.90
CA ASP A 53 0.39 1.36 2.91
C ASP A 53 -1.13 1.45 3.07
N ALA A 54 -1.84 0.33 2.85
CA ALA A 54 -3.30 0.28 2.91
C ALA A 54 -3.83 0.73 4.27
N ASP A 55 -3.21 0.29 5.36
CA ASP A 55 -3.60 0.66 6.73
C ASP A 55 -3.45 2.17 6.99
N SER A 56 -2.42 2.81 6.43
CA SER A 56 -2.24 4.27 6.54
C SER A 56 -3.29 5.03 5.73
N VAL A 57 -3.66 4.50 4.56
CA VAL A 57 -4.76 5.05 3.76
C VAL A 57 -6.05 4.95 4.56
N GLU A 58 -6.38 3.77 5.10
CA GLU A 58 -7.60 3.55 5.86
C GLU A 58 -7.67 4.42 7.12
N LYS A 59 -6.57 4.58 7.86
CA LYS A 59 -6.52 5.52 9.00
C LYS A 59 -6.69 6.98 8.57
N SER A 60 -6.09 7.36 7.44
CA SER A 60 -6.16 8.73 6.93
C SER A 60 -7.57 9.08 6.42
N ILE A 61 -8.25 8.14 5.74
CA ILE A 61 -9.60 8.27 5.20
C ILE A 61 -10.65 8.04 6.27
N GLY A 62 -10.54 7.04 7.14
CA GLY A 62 -11.55 6.67 8.15
C GLY A 62 -11.79 7.73 9.22
N SER A 63 -10.92 8.75 9.30
CA SER A 63 -11.20 9.98 10.05
C SER A 63 -12.28 10.87 9.39
N PHE A 64 -12.52 10.67 8.10
CA PHE A 64 -13.51 11.35 7.28
C PHE A 64 -14.60 10.34 6.91
N ASN A 65 -15.86 10.63 7.25
CA ASN A 65 -17.01 9.90 6.73
C ASN A 65 -17.17 10.21 5.22
N PHE A 66 -16.30 9.67 4.38
CA PHE A 66 -16.58 9.46 2.97
C PHE A 66 -17.49 8.24 2.88
N LEU A 67 -18.80 8.45 2.99
CA LEU A 67 -19.75 7.50 2.41
C LEU A 67 -19.53 7.54 0.90
N PHE A 68 -19.04 6.44 0.34
CA PHE A 68 -18.97 6.23 -1.11
C PHE A 68 -20.37 6.07 -1.71
#